data_AF-A0A942H6P1-F1
#
_entry.id   AF-A0A942H6P1-F1
#
_cell.length_a   1.000
_cell.length_b   1.000
_cell.length_c   1.000
_cell.angle_alpha   90.00
_cell.angle_beta   90.00
_cell.angle_gamma   90.00
#
_symmetry.space_group_name_H-M   'P 1'
#
loop_
_entity.id
_entity.type
_entity.pdbx_description
1 polymer ?
#
loop_
_entity_poly.entity_id
_entity_poly.type
_entity_poly.pdbx_seq_one_letter_code
_entity_poly.pdbx_strand_id
1 'polypeptide(L)'
;MTIQKCISVKKTVEASAIIIACALVVFVAFYPSEVFETPSYQEDQCGCKRIDESKPTIYLTSENDKKGDDLVRVVLQNNINCSITITTLGRQIFTENTGKVRSNGESVLRKDAIVTVKYKINSAKKPWEFIIYWPYGHSAEFTSEVLAGNAISFSVPKKFLGKKRQIAVPFNYVWEGVRFGATSGIEHLIYSYR
;
A
#
# COMPACT_ATOMS: atom_id res chain seq x y z
N MET A 1 6.54 15.59 17.04
CA MET A 1 6.33 14.75 15.83
C MET A 1 7.47 15.08 14.88
N THR A 2 8.52 14.27 14.92
CA THR A 2 9.83 14.61 14.31
C THR A 2 9.81 14.19 12.86
N ILE A 3 9.76 15.17 11.95
CA ILE A 3 9.97 14.98 10.52
C ILE A 3 11.36 14.38 10.36
N GLN A 4 11.43 13.15 9.85
CA GLN A 4 12.68 12.48 9.56
C GLN A 4 13.38 13.29 8.45
N LYS A 5 14.34 14.13 8.85
CA LYS A 5 15.26 14.80 7.93
C LYS A 5 15.99 13.71 7.16
N CYS A 6 15.75 13.64 5.86
CA CYS A 6 16.59 12.87 4.95
C CYS A 6 18.00 13.44 5.04
N ILE A 7 18.86 12.79 5.81
CA ILE A 7 20.30 13.02 5.75
C ILE A 7 20.72 12.44 4.41
N SER A 8 20.80 13.31 3.40
CA SER A 8 21.53 13.02 2.18
C SER A 8 23.00 12.88 2.60
N VAL A 9 23.42 11.63 2.86
CA VAL A 9 24.83 11.30 2.93
C VAL A 9 25.33 11.41 1.49
N LYS A 10 25.69 12.62 1.07
CA LYS A 10 26.60 12.78 -0.06
C LYS A 10 27.83 11.95 0.30
N LYS A 11 27.96 10.77 -0.30
CA LYS A 11 29.25 10.09 -0.38
C LYS A 11 30.13 10.99 -1.23
N THR A 12 30.82 11.93 -0.59
CA THR A 12 32.07 12.47 -1.12
C THR A 12 33.01 11.28 -1.23
N VAL A 13 33.07 10.71 -2.43
CA VAL A 13 34.15 9.82 -2.82
C VAL A 13 35.38 10.71 -2.86
N GLU A 14 36.09 10.80 -1.74
CA GLU A 14 37.43 11.34 -1.73
C GLU A 14 38.27 10.41 -2.60
N ALA A 15 38.52 10.84 -3.83
CA ALA A 15 39.51 10.24 -4.70
C ALA A 15 40.88 10.52 -4.07
N SER A 16 41.34 9.60 -3.22
CA SER A 16 42.72 9.55 -2.76
C SER A 16 43.61 9.34 -3.99
N ALA A 17 44.20 10.43 -4.48
CA ALA A 17 45.27 10.40 -5.45
C ALA A 17 46.47 9.67 -4.85
N ILE A 18 46.61 8.38 -5.14
CA ILE A 18 47.83 7.63 -4.88
C ILE A 18 48.85 8.09 -5.92
N ILE A 19 49.85 8.84 -5.46
CA ILE A 19 51.00 9.27 -6.23
C ILE A 19 51.78 8.04 -6.68
N ILE A 20 51.93 7.91 -8.00
CA ILE A 20 52.74 6.91 -8.69
C ILE A 20 54.21 7.18 -8.40
N ALA A 21 54.93 6.15 -7.95
CA ALA A 21 56.35 6.05 -8.18
C ALA A 21 56.72 4.59 -8.49
N CYS A 22 57.61 4.45 -9.48
CA CYS A 22 58.34 3.25 -9.91
C CYS A 22 57.70 2.37 -11.01
N ALA A 23 58.15 2.69 -12.23
CA ALA A 23 58.50 1.83 -13.36
C ALA A 23 58.02 0.37 -13.34
N LEU A 24 57.23 0.00 -14.35
CA LEU A 24 57.52 -1.13 -15.25
C LEU A 24 56.42 -1.29 -16.31
N VAL A 25 56.87 -1.37 -17.57
CA VAL A 25 56.23 -1.97 -18.75
C VAL A 25 54.92 -1.34 -19.23
N VAL A 26 55.09 -0.56 -20.31
CA VAL A 26 54.04 -0.08 -21.22
C VAL A 26 53.42 -1.29 -21.94
N PHE A 27 52.26 -1.74 -21.48
CA PHE A 27 51.27 -2.46 -22.29
C PHE A 27 49.99 -1.61 -22.31
N VAL A 28 49.89 -0.71 -23.29
CA VAL A 28 48.67 0.06 -23.54
C VAL A 28 47.67 -0.88 -24.20
N ALA A 29 46.94 -1.63 -23.38
CA ALA A 29 45.69 -2.25 -23.81
C ALA A 29 44.63 -1.15 -23.87
N PHE A 30 44.24 -0.78 -25.09
CA PHE A 30 43.05 0.01 -25.36
C PHE A 30 41.82 -0.78 -24.91
N TYR A 31 41.44 -0.66 -23.65
CA TYR A 31 40.11 -1.07 -23.20
C TYR A 31 39.13 0.04 -23.61
N PRO A 32 38.11 -0.25 -24.44
CA PRO A 32 37.03 0.70 -24.62
C PRO A 32 36.40 0.91 -23.24
N SER A 33 36.47 2.15 -22.75
CA SER A 33 35.68 2.57 -21.62
C SER A 33 34.23 2.44 -22.02
N GLU A 34 33.60 1.31 -21.66
CA GLU A 34 32.16 1.21 -21.61
C GLU A 34 31.70 2.36 -20.73
N VAL A 35 31.09 3.35 -21.36
CA VAL A 35 30.36 4.41 -20.67
C VAL A 35 29.23 3.69 -19.97
N PHE A 36 29.47 3.30 -18.71
CA PHE A 36 28.41 2.92 -17.81
C PHE A 36 27.57 4.18 -17.64
N GLU A 37 26.47 4.26 -18.39
CA GLU A 37 25.36 5.12 -18.04
C GLU A 37 24.96 4.71 -16.64
N THR A 38 25.42 5.46 -15.64
CA THR A 38 24.86 5.39 -14.30
C THR A 38 23.37 5.60 -14.49
N PRO A 39 22.51 4.61 -14.18
CA PRO A 39 21.07 4.81 -14.29
C PRO A 39 20.77 6.10 -13.56
N SER A 40 20.12 7.05 -14.26
CA SER A 40 19.77 8.33 -13.67
C SER A 40 18.94 8.03 -12.43
N TYR A 41 19.58 8.07 -11.27
CA TYR A 41 18.92 7.95 -10.00
C TYR A 41 18.05 9.20 -9.95
N GLN A 42 16.74 9.04 -10.15
CA GLN A 42 15.82 10.15 -10.02
C GLN A 42 15.97 10.69 -8.60
N GLU A 43 16.72 11.77 -8.48
CA GLU A 43 16.73 12.65 -7.33
C GLU A 43 15.27 13.06 -7.05
N ASP A 44 14.90 12.99 -5.78
CA ASP A 44 13.86 13.81 -5.14
C ASP A 44 12.38 13.46 -5.32
N GLN A 45 11.99 12.25 -4.91
CA GLN A 45 10.66 12.08 -4.30
C GLN A 45 10.74 11.40 -2.93
N CYS A 46 11.22 12.15 -1.92
CA CYS A 46 11.07 11.74 -0.53
C CYS A 46 9.58 11.80 -0.14
N GLY A 47 8.97 10.63 0.09
CA GLY A 47 7.64 10.50 0.66
C GLY A 47 6.53 10.19 -0.35
N CYS A 48 5.38 9.79 0.18
CA CYS A 48 4.20 9.45 -0.61
C CYS A 48 3.52 10.72 -1.12
N LYS A 49 3.29 10.77 -2.44
CA LYS A 49 2.58 11.85 -3.12
C LYS A 49 1.27 11.35 -3.69
N ARG A 50 0.27 12.24 -3.78
CA ARG A 50 -0.99 11.95 -4.46
C ARG A 50 -0.75 11.76 -5.96
N ILE A 51 -1.44 10.79 -6.56
CA ILE A 51 -1.42 10.57 -8.01
C ILE A 51 -2.40 11.54 -8.69
N ASP A 52 -3.63 11.60 -8.19
CA ASP A 52 -4.66 12.56 -8.61
C ASP A 52 -4.86 13.61 -7.50
N GLU A 53 -4.42 14.85 -7.74
CA GLU A 53 -4.51 15.93 -6.75
C GLU A 53 -5.95 16.36 -6.44
N SER A 54 -6.89 16.06 -7.34
CA SER A 54 -8.32 16.38 -7.17
C SER A 54 -9.04 15.43 -6.20
N LYS A 55 -8.39 14.33 -5.79
CA LYS A 55 -8.96 13.31 -4.90
C LYS A 55 -8.16 13.18 -3.60
N PRO A 56 -8.78 12.63 -2.53
CA PRO A 56 -8.04 12.29 -1.31
C PRO A 56 -6.92 11.26 -1.59
N THR A 57 -5.95 11.16 -0.68
CA THR A 57 -4.81 10.23 -0.79
C THR A 57 -5.24 8.77 -0.89
N ILE A 58 -6.13 8.35 0.00
CA ILE A 58 -6.73 7.02 0.00
C ILE A 58 -8.18 7.22 0.41
N TYR A 59 -9.11 6.64 -0.32
CA TYR A 59 -10.54 6.88 -0.09
C TYR A 59 -11.39 5.66 -0.40
N LEU A 60 -12.60 5.65 0.17
CA LEU A 60 -13.62 4.65 -0.09
C LEU A 60 -14.72 5.24 -0.97
N THR A 61 -15.16 4.48 -1.97
CA THR A 61 -16.38 4.76 -2.74
C THR A 61 -17.33 3.58 -2.65
N SER A 62 -18.64 3.84 -2.65
CA SER A 62 -19.66 2.79 -2.76
C SER A 62 -20.11 2.69 -4.21
N GLU A 63 -20.10 1.48 -4.77
CA GLU A 63 -20.76 1.22 -6.04
C GLU A 63 -22.28 1.11 -5.82
N ASN A 64 -23.06 1.53 -6.82
CA ASN A 64 -24.52 1.63 -6.72
C ASN A 64 -25.17 0.32 -6.26
N ASP A 65 -25.98 0.43 -5.21
CA ASP A 65 -26.78 -0.66 -4.67
C ASP A 65 -27.71 -1.23 -5.76
N LYS A 66 -27.52 -2.51 -6.12
CA LYS A 66 -28.60 -3.25 -6.78
C LYS A 66 -29.74 -3.39 -5.77
N LYS A 67 -30.94 -2.98 -6.18
CA LYS A 67 -32.13 -3.04 -5.34
C LYS A 67 -32.41 -4.50 -4.95
N GLY A 68 -32.23 -4.84 -3.68
CA GLY A 68 -32.44 -6.19 -3.14
C GLY A 68 -31.21 -6.85 -2.53
N ASP A 69 -30.00 -6.31 -2.76
CA ASP A 69 -28.79 -6.84 -2.12
C ASP A 69 -28.61 -6.31 -0.69
N ASP A 70 -28.32 -7.22 0.25
CA ASP A 70 -27.97 -6.91 1.63
C ASP A 70 -26.52 -6.44 1.79
N LEU A 71 -25.71 -6.60 0.74
CA LEU A 71 -24.30 -6.24 0.68
C LEU A 71 -24.10 -5.09 -0.32
N VAL A 72 -23.30 -4.12 0.09
CA VAL A 72 -22.86 -3.00 -0.75
C VAL A 72 -21.40 -3.24 -1.12
N ARG A 73 -21.08 -3.09 -2.40
CA ARG A 73 -19.69 -3.15 -2.86
C ARG A 73 -19.02 -1.81 -2.57
N VAL A 74 -17.95 -1.85 -1.80
CA VAL A 74 -17.10 -0.71 -1.45
C VAL A 74 -15.77 -0.87 -2.14
N VAL A 75 -15.29 0.20 -2.76
CA VAL A 75 -14.00 0.26 -3.44
C VAL A 75 -13.04 1.10 -2.61
N LEU A 76 -11.92 0.51 -2.21
CA LEU A 76 -10.80 1.22 -1.63
C LEU A 76 -9.85 1.62 -2.75
N GLN A 77 -9.62 2.92 -2.91
CA GLN A 77 -8.69 3.48 -3.88
C GLN A 77 -7.41 3.91 -3.18
N ASN A 78 -6.26 3.38 -3.60
CA ASN A 78 -4.95 3.88 -3.24
C ASN A 78 -4.51 4.97 -4.24
N ASN A 79 -4.78 6.25 -3.95
CA ASN A 79 -4.49 7.39 -4.83
C ASN A 79 -3.15 8.07 -4.49
N ILE A 80 -2.16 7.29 -4.05
CA ILE A 80 -0.80 7.75 -3.80
C ILE A 80 0.20 6.87 -4.56
N ASN A 81 1.40 7.41 -4.79
CA ASN A 81 2.51 6.73 -5.46
C ASN A 81 3.22 5.67 -4.59
N CYS A 82 2.70 5.39 -3.39
CA CYS A 82 3.20 4.37 -2.49
C CYS A 82 2.22 3.19 -2.38
N SER A 83 2.76 2.00 -2.15
CA SER A 83 1.94 0.86 -1.72
C SER A 83 1.50 1.01 -0.26
N ILE A 84 0.33 0.45 0.04
CA ILE A 84 -0.20 0.30 1.39
C ILE A 84 -0.45 -1.16 1.71
N THR A 85 -0.48 -1.53 2.98
CA THR A 85 -0.92 -2.85 3.43
C THR A 85 -2.24 -2.75 4.20
N ILE A 86 -3.09 -3.74 3.99
CA ILE A 86 -4.36 -3.92 4.69
C ILE A 86 -4.44 -5.35 5.24
N THR A 87 -5.31 -5.55 6.22
CA THR A 87 -5.61 -6.89 6.71
C THR A 87 -6.77 -7.49 5.93
N THR A 88 -6.52 -8.60 5.26
CA THR A 88 -7.54 -9.41 4.58
C THR A 88 -7.84 -10.69 5.36
N LEU A 89 -9.00 -11.29 5.10
CA LEU A 89 -9.47 -12.49 5.79
C LEU A 89 -9.61 -13.67 4.84
N GLY A 90 -9.10 -14.83 5.27
CA GLY A 90 -9.21 -16.09 4.56
C GLY A 90 -8.34 -16.19 3.30
N ARG A 91 -8.35 -17.36 2.66
CA ARG A 91 -7.71 -17.55 1.34
C ARG A 91 -8.50 -16.76 0.30
N GLN A 92 -7.88 -15.76 -0.31
CA GLN A 92 -8.51 -14.93 -1.33
C GLN A 92 -8.75 -15.75 -2.60
N ILE A 93 -9.99 -15.71 -3.12
CA ILE A 93 -10.34 -16.28 -4.42
C ILE A 93 -10.42 -15.12 -5.40
N PHE A 94 -9.39 -14.96 -6.23
CA PHE A 94 -9.40 -13.97 -7.29
C PHE A 94 -10.25 -14.51 -8.44
N THR A 95 -11.35 -13.83 -8.77
CA THR A 95 -12.12 -14.15 -9.97
C THR A 95 -11.63 -13.22 -11.07
N GLU A 96 -10.81 -13.74 -11.97
CA GLU A 96 -10.39 -13.03 -13.17
C GLU A 96 -11.43 -13.27 -14.27
N ASN A 97 -11.54 -12.36 -15.24
CA ASN A 97 -12.41 -12.52 -16.42
C ASN A 97 -12.09 -13.78 -17.25
N THR A 98 -11.00 -14.48 -16.93
CA THR A 98 -10.51 -15.72 -17.56
C THR A 98 -10.68 -16.96 -16.68
N GLY A 99 -11.21 -16.84 -15.45
CA GLY A 99 -11.45 -17.97 -14.54
C GLY A 99 -11.10 -17.70 -13.07
N LYS A 100 -11.44 -18.66 -12.19
CA LYS A 100 -11.14 -18.60 -10.75
C LYS A 100 -9.66 -18.93 -10.52
N VAL A 101 -8.85 -17.95 -10.15
CA VAL A 101 -7.46 -18.15 -9.74
C VAL A 101 -7.40 -18.22 -8.21
N ARG A 102 -6.99 -19.37 -7.68
CA ARG A 102 -6.67 -19.52 -6.26
C ARG A 102 -5.26 -18.96 -6.05
N SER A 103 -5.14 -17.87 -5.32
CA SER A 103 -3.83 -17.40 -4.92
C SER A 103 -3.39 -18.13 -3.64
N ASN A 104 -2.22 -18.75 -3.68
CA ASN A 104 -1.59 -19.41 -2.54
C ASN A 104 -0.94 -18.40 -1.59
N GLY A 105 -1.67 -17.35 -1.20
CA GLY A 105 -1.17 -16.32 -0.30
C GLY A 105 -0.27 -15.28 -0.98
N GLU A 106 -0.55 -14.89 -2.23
CA GLU A 106 0.07 -13.66 -2.76
C GLU A 106 -0.25 -12.52 -1.81
N SER A 107 0.81 -11.92 -1.28
CA SER A 107 0.71 -10.74 -0.44
C SER A 107 0.40 -9.50 -1.25
N VAL A 108 0.35 -9.54 -2.59
CA VAL A 108 0.11 -8.36 -3.43
C VAL A 108 -1.22 -8.49 -4.16
N LEU A 109 -2.11 -7.52 -3.95
CA LEU A 109 -3.44 -7.47 -4.56
C LEU A 109 -3.37 -6.83 -5.95
N ARG A 110 -3.94 -7.54 -6.93
CA ARG A 110 -4.11 -7.04 -8.28
C ARG A 110 -5.10 -5.88 -8.33
N LYS A 111 -5.02 -5.08 -9.39
CA LYS A 111 -5.98 -4.01 -9.66
C LYS A 111 -7.39 -4.60 -9.76
N ASP A 112 -8.35 -3.93 -9.13
CA ASP A 112 -9.78 -4.28 -9.09
C ASP A 112 -10.08 -5.63 -8.42
N ALA A 113 -9.14 -6.16 -7.63
CA ALA A 113 -9.34 -7.41 -6.89
C ALA A 113 -10.53 -7.32 -5.92
N ILE A 114 -11.36 -8.36 -5.90
CA ILE A 114 -12.44 -8.51 -4.92
C ILE A 114 -11.91 -9.34 -3.75
N VAL A 115 -11.84 -8.73 -2.57
CA VAL A 115 -11.26 -9.34 -1.37
C VAL A 115 -12.18 -9.20 -0.17
N THR A 116 -11.92 -10.00 0.86
CA THR A 116 -12.52 -9.79 2.17
C THR A 116 -11.57 -9.01 3.06
N VAL A 117 -11.98 -7.82 3.49
CA VAL A 117 -11.17 -6.91 4.31
C VAL A 117 -11.64 -6.92 5.75
N LYS A 118 -10.70 -6.84 6.70
CA LYS A 118 -11.00 -6.51 8.10
C LYS A 118 -11.22 -5.00 8.21
N TYR A 119 -12.39 -4.61 8.69
CA TYR A 119 -12.74 -3.19 8.87
C TYR A 119 -13.36 -2.94 10.23
N LYS A 120 -13.37 -1.67 10.62
CA LYS A 120 -13.96 -1.19 11.86
C LYS A 120 -15.27 -0.48 11.57
N ILE A 121 -16.21 -0.58 12.49
CA ILE A 121 -17.52 0.09 12.41
C ILE A 121 -17.71 0.86 13.71
N ASN A 122 -18.12 2.12 13.63
CA ASN A 122 -18.51 2.83 14.84
C ASN A 122 -19.98 2.59 15.22
N SER A 123 -20.27 2.76 16.51
CA SER A 123 -21.65 2.70 16.99
C SER A 123 -22.39 4.00 16.68
N ALA A 124 -23.64 3.89 16.23
CA ALA A 124 -24.52 5.04 16.03
C ALA A 124 -24.79 5.82 17.33
N LYS A 125 -24.66 5.17 18.49
CA LYS A 125 -24.83 5.80 19.81
C LYS A 125 -23.51 6.37 20.35
N LYS A 126 -22.38 5.87 19.85
CA LYS A 126 -21.03 6.23 20.31
C LYS A 126 -20.09 6.25 19.09
N PRO A 127 -20.10 7.35 18.30
CA PRO A 127 -19.35 7.43 17.05
C PRO A 127 -17.82 7.35 17.25
N TRP A 128 -17.33 7.58 18.47
CA TRP A 128 -15.94 7.42 18.87
C TRP A 128 -15.54 5.98 19.19
N GLU A 129 -16.49 5.06 19.36
CA GLU A 129 -16.22 3.67 19.73
C GLU A 129 -16.28 2.78 18.48
N PHE A 130 -15.10 2.36 18.00
CA PHE A 130 -14.95 1.45 16.88
C PHE A 130 -14.96 0.00 17.34
N ILE A 131 -15.85 -0.80 16.76
CA ILE A 131 -15.90 -2.25 16.92
C ILE A 131 -15.28 -2.87 15.66
N ILE A 132 -14.35 -3.81 15.85
CA ILE A 132 -13.78 -4.59 14.75
C ILE A 132 -14.87 -5.54 14.23
N TYR A 133 -15.15 -5.47 12.93
CA TYR A 133 -16.13 -6.34 12.30
C TYR A 133 -15.47 -7.45 11.48
N TRP A 134 -15.99 -8.66 11.67
CA TRP A 134 -15.52 -9.88 11.04
C TRP A 134 -16.67 -10.49 10.24
N PRO A 135 -16.70 -10.34 8.90
CA PRO A 135 -17.78 -10.93 8.10
C PRO A 135 -17.82 -12.47 8.20
N TYR A 136 -16.69 -13.14 8.45
CA TYR A 136 -16.58 -14.61 8.45
C TYR A 136 -15.97 -15.20 9.74
N GLY A 137 -16.17 -14.57 10.90
CA GLY A 137 -15.72 -15.11 12.20
C GLY A 137 -14.20 -15.24 12.34
N HIS A 138 -13.71 -16.30 13.00
CA HIS A 138 -12.28 -16.60 13.23
C HIS A 138 -11.55 -17.09 11.97
N SER A 139 -11.61 -16.31 10.90
CA SER A 139 -10.82 -16.55 9.70
C SER A 139 -9.35 -16.15 9.93
N ALA A 140 -8.42 -16.88 9.32
CA ALA A 140 -7.01 -16.52 9.33
C ALA A 140 -6.81 -15.12 8.70
N GLU A 141 -6.01 -14.29 9.37
CA GLU A 141 -5.65 -12.96 8.88
C GLU A 141 -4.44 -13.03 7.97
N PHE A 142 -4.49 -12.25 6.89
CA PHE A 142 -3.37 -12.08 5.97
C PHE A 142 -3.10 -10.59 5.80
N THR A 143 -1.83 -10.22 5.73
CA THR A 143 -1.43 -8.88 5.31
C THR A 143 -1.35 -8.86 3.80
N SER A 144 -2.08 -7.95 3.17
CA SER A 144 -2.10 -7.81 1.72
C SER A 144 -1.77 -6.38 1.32
N GLU A 145 -0.87 -6.25 0.37
CA GLU A 145 -0.37 -5.03 -0.24
C GLU A 145 -1.30 -4.60 -1.38
N VAL A 146 -1.74 -3.35 -1.33
CA VAL A 146 -2.40 -2.66 -2.43
C VAL A 146 -1.36 -1.72 -3.05
N LEU A 147 -0.98 -2.01 -4.29
CA LEU A 147 0.03 -1.20 -5.00
C LEU A 147 -0.43 0.25 -5.20
N ALA A 148 0.54 1.13 -5.45
CA ALA A 148 0.30 2.51 -5.82
C ALA A 148 -0.71 2.63 -6.98
N GLY A 149 -1.68 3.54 -6.86
CA GLY A 149 -2.70 3.77 -7.90
C GLY A 149 -3.76 2.68 -8.05
N ASN A 150 -3.60 1.52 -7.39
CA ASN A 150 -4.56 0.43 -7.52
C ASN A 150 -5.80 0.64 -6.66
N ALA A 151 -6.88 -0.01 -7.09
CA ALA A 151 -8.12 -0.12 -6.36
C ALA A 151 -8.40 -1.57 -6.02
N ILE A 152 -9.11 -1.81 -4.91
CA ILE A 152 -9.67 -3.11 -4.56
C ILE A 152 -11.13 -2.94 -4.17
N SER A 153 -11.90 -4.02 -4.25
CA SER A 153 -13.30 -4.07 -3.87
C SER A 153 -13.53 -5.03 -2.72
N PHE A 154 -14.45 -4.71 -1.83
CA PHE A 154 -14.92 -5.59 -0.77
C PHE A 154 -16.40 -5.34 -0.48
N SER A 155 -17.06 -6.32 0.12
CA SER A 155 -18.49 -6.24 0.42
C SER A 155 -18.74 -5.86 1.86
N VAL A 156 -19.69 -4.95 2.09
CA VAL A 156 -20.10 -4.53 3.42
C VAL A 156 -21.62 -4.64 3.58
N PRO A 157 -22.13 -5.23 4.68
CA PRO A 157 -23.56 -5.23 4.93
C PRO A 157 -24.17 -3.83 4.97
N LYS A 158 -25.23 -3.62 4.20
CA LYS A 158 -25.95 -2.35 4.06
C LYS A 158 -26.45 -1.76 5.39
N LYS A 159 -26.68 -2.60 6.40
CA LYS A 159 -27.01 -2.17 7.77
C LYS A 159 -25.88 -1.38 8.47
N PHE A 160 -24.64 -1.51 8.01
CA PHE A 160 -23.50 -0.71 8.46
C PHE A 160 -23.29 0.55 7.62
N LEU A 161 -23.91 0.54 6.44
CA LEU A 161 -24.28 1.65 5.59
C LEU A 161 -24.62 2.99 6.27
N GLY A 162 -25.53 2.92 7.26
CA GLY A 162 -26.55 3.94 7.55
C GLY A 162 -26.09 5.31 8.07
N LYS A 163 -27.04 6.27 8.18
CA LYS A 163 -26.79 7.71 8.45
C LYS A 163 -25.99 8.04 9.73
N LYS A 164 -25.77 7.08 10.61
CA LYS A 164 -25.07 7.27 11.89
C LYS A 164 -23.88 6.33 12.08
N ARG A 165 -23.52 5.55 11.05
CA ARG A 165 -22.41 4.61 11.10
C ARG A 165 -21.41 4.97 10.01
N GLN A 166 -20.15 4.78 10.33
CA GLN A 166 -19.01 4.95 9.46
C GLN A 166 -18.22 3.65 9.49
N ILE A 167 -17.71 3.30 8.32
CA ILE A 167 -16.75 2.23 8.17
C ILE A 167 -15.38 2.89 8.17
N ALA A 168 -14.45 2.31 8.90
CA ALA A 168 -13.04 2.65 8.84
C ALA A 168 -12.24 1.42 8.41
N VAL A 169 -11.48 1.54 7.33
CA VAL A 169 -10.55 0.49 6.90
C VAL A 169 -9.16 0.83 7.45
N PRO A 170 -8.59 -0.01 8.32
CA PRO A 170 -7.22 0.17 8.79
C PRO A 170 -6.21 -0.18 7.70
N PHE A 171 -5.15 0.61 7.60
CA PHE A 171 -4.03 0.36 6.69
C PHE A 171 -2.71 0.85 7.30
N ASN A 172 -1.59 0.41 6.72
CA ASN A 172 -0.25 0.93 6.98
C ASN A 172 0.43 1.25 5.64
N TYR A 173 1.41 2.15 5.63
CA TYR A 173 2.25 2.30 4.46
C TYR A 173 3.31 1.20 4.42
N VAL A 174 3.63 0.69 3.23
CA VAL A 174 4.66 -0.36 3.09
C VAL A 174 6.03 0.12 3.60
N TRP A 175 6.37 1.40 3.37
CA TRP A 175 7.64 1.97 3.80
C TRP A 175 7.76 2.15 5.32
N GLU A 176 6.65 2.15 6.07
CA GLU A 176 6.68 2.20 7.54
C GLU A 176 7.26 0.91 8.16
N GLY A 177 7.54 -0.11 7.34
CA GLY A 177 8.26 -1.30 7.77
C GLY A 177 7.48 -2.17 8.74
N VAL A 178 6.17 -1.93 8.88
CA VAL A 178 5.25 -2.77 9.67
C VAL A 178 5.06 -4.09 8.90
N ARG A 179 6.06 -4.96 9.00
CA ARG A 179 6.03 -6.32 8.47
C ARG A 179 5.54 -7.26 9.57
N PHE A 180 4.47 -7.99 9.27
CA PHE A 180 3.99 -9.21 9.93
C PHE A 180 4.00 -9.23 11.46
N GLY A 181 2.82 -9.00 12.08
CA GLY A 181 2.56 -9.38 13.47
C GLY A 181 3.03 -8.40 14.56
N ALA A 182 3.73 -7.32 14.21
CA ALA A 182 4.04 -6.25 15.15
C ALA A 182 2.83 -5.30 15.30
N THR A 183 2.15 -5.38 16.44
CA THR A 183 1.01 -4.54 16.83
C THR A 183 1.40 -3.10 17.22
N SER A 184 2.66 -2.69 17.04
CA SER A 184 3.18 -1.39 17.48
C SER A 184 3.35 -0.36 16.35
N GLY A 185 2.74 -0.59 15.19
CA GLY A 185 2.71 0.38 14.08
C GLY A 185 1.62 1.46 14.25
N ILE A 186 1.79 2.59 13.56
CA ILE A 186 0.74 3.61 13.44
C ILE A 186 -0.34 3.04 12.53
N GLU A 187 -1.49 2.69 13.10
CA GLU A 187 -2.64 2.25 12.31
C GLU A 187 -3.38 3.47 11.74
N HIS A 188 -3.37 3.61 10.43
CA HIS A 188 -4.09 4.68 9.75
C HIS A 188 -5.52 4.22 9.42
N LEU A 189 -6.50 5.12 9.46
CA LEU A 189 -7.91 4.80 9.22
C LEU A 189 -8.46 5.57 8.02
N ILE A 190 -9.07 4.83 7.08
CA ILE A 190 -9.78 5.41 5.93
C ILE A 190 -11.28 5.35 6.22
N TYR A 191 -11.92 6.51 6.33
CA TYR A 191 -13.35 6.61 6.61
C TYR A 191 -14.18 6.59 5.33
N SER A 192 -15.34 5.94 5.39
CA SER A 192 -16.36 6.08 4.35
C SER A 192 -16.89 7.51 4.33
N TYR A 193 -16.73 8.23 3.22
CA TYR A 193 -17.32 9.55 3.03
C TYR A 193 -18.81 9.42 2.71
N ARG A 194 -19.64 10.30 3.29
CA ARG A 194 -21.07 10.39 3.02
C ARG A 194 -21.47 11.84 2.86
#